data_AF-A0A955GL16-F1
#
_entry.id   AF-A0A955GL16-F1
#
_cell.length_a   1.000
_cell.length_b   1.000
_cell.length_c   1.000
_cell.angle_alpha   90.00
_cell.angle_beta   90.00
_cell.angle_gamma   90.00
#
_symmetry.space_group_name_H-M   'P 1'
#
loop_
_entity.id
_entity.type
_entity.pdbx_description
1 polymer ?
#
loop_
_entity_poly.entity_id
_entity_poly.type
_entity_poly.pdbx_seq_one_letter_code
_entity_poly.pdbx_strand_id
1 'polypeptide(L)'
;MNGGDSKQESIALARAIADARRAAGLTQQELCAQANLSYSTLAKIERGAIKTPSVFTVAAIAVATNTTVESLTGIKKQLAPKVDFKTSKHGIKFVYFDVNGVLVRFFQRAFTHIAADTGASIQTIESTYWHYDDSVCRGEVPIEDFNLALATKIGIPSISWGEYYLKNVEQIAEMRQSLEWASQYYPVGLLSNTMPGLIEQMLENNVLPRLDYATIIDSSKVGSIKPEQKIFETALRASQVEPHEILFIDDSRPNLMAAEKLGWNVLWFDDYRPEESQARIKEWLDFGEPENIN
;
A
#
# COMPACT_ATOMS: atom_id res chain seq x y z
N MET A 1 -22.77 35.11 9.99
CA MET A 1 -22.35 36.10 8.97
C MET A 1 -21.16 35.50 8.23
N ASN A 2 -21.38 34.73 7.16
CA ASN A 2 -20.36 33.86 6.52
C ASN A 2 -20.06 34.26 5.05
N GLY A 3 -20.03 35.56 4.75
CA GLY A 3 -19.78 36.06 3.39
C GLY A 3 -18.30 36.32 3.04
N GLY A 4 -17.41 36.30 4.05
CA GLY A 4 -15.98 36.64 3.90
C GLY A 4 -15.12 35.48 3.38
N ASP A 5 -15.23 34.30 4.00
CA ASP A 5 -14.39 33.12 3.68
C ASP A 5 -14.55 32.63 2.25
N SER A 6 -15.80 32.48 1.78
CA SER A 6 -16.08 31.90 0.45
C SER A 6 -15.52 32.73 -0.71
N LYS A 7 -15.37 34.05 -0.51
CA LYS A 7 -14.79 34.93 -1.54
C LYS A 7 -13.28 34.78 -1.59
N GLN A 8 -12.63 34.63 -0.45
CA GLN A 8 -11.18 34.47 -0.34
C GLN A 8 -10.73 33.08 -0.84
N GLU A 9 -11.51 32.04 -0.55
CA GLU A 9 -11.31 30.67 -1.07
C GLU A 9 -11.45 30.60 -2.59
N SER A 10 -12.47 31.26 -3.16
CA SER A 10 -12.68 31.28 -4.62
C SER A 10 -11.54 31.94 -5.40
N ILE A 11 -10.93 32.98 -4.82
CA ILE A 11 -9.77 33.67 -5.40
C ILE A 11 -8.52 32.79 -5.31
N ALA A 12 -8.36 32.04 -4.22
CA ALA A 12 -7.25 31.11 -4.04
C ALA A 12 -7.30 29.96 -5.05
N LEU A 13 -8.46 29.32 -5.23
CA LEU A 13 -8.66 28.24 -6.20
C LEU A 13 -8.40 28.70 -7.65
N ALA A 14 -8.92 29.88 -8.03
CA ALA A 14 -8.72 30.45 -9.35
C ALA A 14 -7.22 30.67 -9.65
N ARG A 15 -6.47 31.16 -8.67
CA ARG A 15 -5.03 31.35 -8.76
C ARG A 15 -4.28 30.03 -8.83
N ALA A 16 -4.62 29.06 -7.98
CA ALA A 16 -3.98 27.75 -7.95
C ALA A 16 -4.11 27.01 -9.28
N ILE A 17 -5.30 27.04 -9.90
CA ILE A 17 -5.54 26.47 -11.22
C ILE A 17 -4.70 27.16 -12.31
N ALA A 18 -4.65 28.51 -12.29
CA ALA A 18 -3.86 29.26 -13.26
C ALA A 18 -2.36 29.00 -13.12
N ASP A 19 -1.86 28.89 -11.89
CA ASP A 19 -0.45 28.63 -11.60
C ASP A 19 -0.07 27.18 -11.95
N ALA A 20 -0.91 26.20 -11.62
CA ALA A 20 -0.70 24.80 -12.02
C ALA A 20 -0.66 24.63 -13.54
N ARG A 21 -1.55 25.30 -14.27
CA ARG A 21 -1.53 25.29 -15.74
C ARG A 21 -0.23 25.87 -16.30
N ARG A 22 0.23 27.02 -15.78
CA ARG A 22 1.48 27.65 -16.21
C ARG A 22 2.70 26.77 -15.89
N ALA A 23 2.72 26.13 -14.72
CA ALA A 23 3.78 25.22 -14.32
C ALA A 23 3.84 23.98 -15.23
N ALA A 24 2.68 23.49 -15.69
CA ALA A 24 2.58 22.42 -16.69
C ALA A 24 2.92 22.88 -18.12
N GLY A 25 3.23 24.17 -18.35
CA GLY A 25 3.57 24.72 -19.66
C GLY A 25 2.39 24.83 -20.63
N LEU A 26 1.15 24.76 -20.14
CA LEU A 26 -0.06 24.69 -20.97
C LEU A 26 -0.69 26.07 -21.22
N THR A 27 -1.12 26.31 -22.45
CA THR A 27 -2.09 27.36 -22.76
C THR A 27 -3.48 26.99 -22.22
N GLN A 28 -4.38 27.96 -22.11
CA GLN A 28 -5.77 27.69 -21.72
C GLN A 28 -6.48 26.76 -22.70
N GLN A 29 -6.16 26.84 -24.01
CA GLN A 29 -6.76 25.96 -25.02
C GLN A 29 -6.27 24.52 -24.87
N GLU A 30 -4.97 24.32 -24.62
CA GLU A 30 -4.41 22.98 -24.40
C GLU A 30 -4.94 22.33 -23.12
N LEU A 31 -5.03 23.09 -22.03
CA LEU A 31 -5.65 22.57 -20.80
C LEU A 31 -7.11 22.20 -21.03
N CYS A 32 -7.87 23.01 -21.78
CA CYS A 32 -9.25 22.69 -22.12
C CYS A 32 -9.38 21.40 -22.92
N ALA A 33 -8.49 21.18 -23.89
CA ALA A 33 -8.44 19.95 -24.68
C ALA A 33 -8.12 18.73 -23.81
N GLN A 34 -7.14 18.85 -22.91
CA GLN A 34 -6.72 17.75 -22.03
C GLN A 34 -7.73 17.44 -20.91
N ALA A 35 -8.36 18.46 -20.33
CA ALA A 35 -9.34 18.30 -19.25
C ALA A 35 -10.78 18.11 -19.75
N ASN A 36 -11.00 18.07 -21.07
CA ASN A 36 -12.32 18.04 -21.70
C ASN A 36 -13.27 19.14 -21.18
N LEU A 37 -12.77 20.39 -21.18
CA LEU A 37 -13.48 21.57 -20.70
C LEU A 37 -13.67 22.60 -21.82
N SER A 38 -14.74 23.40 -21.72
CA SER A 38 -14.88 24.54 -22.63
C SER A 38 -13.91 25.67 -22.22
N TYR A 39 -13.35 26.35 -23.22
CA TYR A 39 -12.52 27.54 -23.01
C TYR A 39 -13.21 28.61 -22.16
N SER A 40 -14.52 28.82 -22.39
CA SER A 40 -15.34 29.76 -21.63
C SER A 40 -15.43 29.38 -20.15
N THR A 41 -15.51 28.07 -19.84
CA THR A 41 -15.55 27.56 -18.47
C THR A 41 -14.23 27.82 -17.76
N LEU A 42 -13.09 27.41 -18.35
CA LEU A 42 -11.77 27.62 -17.76
C LEU A 42 -11.46 29.10 -17.56
N ALA A 43 -11.75 29.95 -18.54
CA ALA A 43 -11.52 31.39 -18.45
C ALA A 43 -12.39 32.08 -17.38
N LYS A 44 -13.57 31.54 -17.07
CA LYS A 44 -14.42 32.02 -15.96
C LYS A 44 -13.91 31.52 -14.60
N ILE A 45 -13.33 30.32 -14.53
CA ILE A 45 -12.70 29.80 -13.32
C ILE A 45 -11.46 30.61 -12.97
N GLU A 46 -10.50 30.78 -13.90
CA GLU A 46 -9.24 31.50 -13.62
C GLU A 46 -9.43 32.99 -13.30
N ARG A 47 -10.54 33.60 -13.75
CA ARG A 47 -10.92 34.98 -13.39
C ARG A 47 -11.73 35.07 -12.09
N GLY A 48 -12.03 33.95 -11.43
CA GLY A 48 -12.83 33.90 -10.21
C GLY A 48 -14.33 34.19 -10.41
N ALA A 49 -14.83 34.16 -11.66
CA ALA A 49 -16.25 34.33 -11.95
C ALA A 49 -17.05 33.07 -11.61
N ILE A 50 -16.45 31.88 -11.75
CA ILE A 50 -16.97 30.62 -11.20
C ILE A 50 -16.27 30.38 -9.87
N LYS A 51 -16.99 30.63 -8.77
CA LYS A 51 -16.43 30.51 -7.41
C LYS A 51 -16.34 29.08 -6.92
N THR A 52 -17.25 28.23 -7.40
CA THR A 52 -17.41 26.83 -6.99
C THR A 52 -17.54 25.95 -8.23
N PRO A 53 -16.44 25.67 -8.94
CA PRO A 53 -16.46 24.67 -10.01
C PRO A 53 -16.80 23.28 -9.43
N SER A 54 -17.35 22.38 -10.26
CA SER A 54 -17.66 21.04 -9.81
C SER A 54 -16.39 20.28 -9.41
N VAL A 55 -16.48 19.34 -8.46
CA VAL A 55 -15.35 18.49 -8.06
C VAL A 55 -14.76 17.75 -9.26
N PHE A 56 -15.60 17.27 -10.18
CA PHE A 56 -15.16 16.62 -11.42
C PHE A 56 -14.36 17.56 -12.33
N THR A 57 -14.72 18.84 -12.39
CA THR A 57 -13.96 19.86 -13.13
C THR A 57 -12.58 20.07 -12.51
N VAL A 58 -12.50 20.17 -11.19
CA VAL A 58 -11.22 20.33 -10.50
C VAL A 58 -10.34 19.07 -10.64
N ALA A 59 -10.93 17.89 -10.56
CA ALA A 59 -10.23 16.62 -10.77
C ALA A 59 -9.69 16.48 -12.21
N ALA A 60 -10.47 16.84 -13.23
CA ALA A 60 -10.01 16.80 -14.62
C ALA A 60 -8.84 17.76 -14.86
N ILE A 61 -8.88 18.95 -14.25
CA ILE A 61 -7.77 19.91 -14.31
C ILE A 61 -6.54 19.37 -13.55
N ALA A 62 -6.74 18.74 -12.39
CA ALA A 62 -5.66 18.15 -11.61
C ALA A 62 -4.89 17.11 -12.43
N VAL A 63 -5.61 16.18 -13.07
CA VAL A 63 -5.04 15.17 -13.97
C VAL A 63 -4.29 15.82 -15.14
N ALA A 64 -4.92 16.78 -15.84
CA ALA A 64 -4.32 17.42 -17.00
C ALA A 64 -3.07 18.26 -16.67
N THR A 65 -2.96 18.77 -15.44
CA THR A 65 -1.81 19.57 -14.99
C THR A 65 -0.80 18.76 -14.17
N ASN A 66 -0.98 17.43 -14.08
CA ASN A 66 -0.18 16.53 -13.27
C ASN A 66 -0.04 17.00 -11.80
N THR A 67 -1.17 17.39 -11.20
CA THR A 67 -1.28 17.80 -9.79
C THR A 67 -2.45 17.07 -9.11
N THR A 68 -2.78 17.44 -7.87
CA THR A 68 -3.86 16.80 -7.12
C THR A 68 -5.03 17.75 -6.86
N VAL A 69 -6.21 17.23 -6.53
CA VAL A 69 -7.38 18.07 -6.20
C VAL A 69 -7.11 18.88 -4.93
N GLU A 70 -6.36 18.31 -3.99
CA GLU A 70 -5.96 18.91 -2.72
C GLU A 70 -5.06 20.13 -2.93
N SER A 71 -4.08 20.04 -3.86
CA SER A 71 -3.18 21.15 -4.17
C SER A 71 -3.94 22.34 -4.80
N LEU A 72 -4.93 22.05 -5.65
CA LEU A 72 -5.73 23.07 -6.34
C LEU A 72 -6.75 23.73 -5.42
N THR A 73 -7.40 22.95 -4.57
CA THR A 73 -8.45 23.43 -3.65
C THR A 73 -7.89 24.11 -2.41
N GLY A 74 -6.60 23.95 -2.13
CA GLY A 74 -5.99 24.44 -0.90
C GLY A 74 -6.48 23.68 0.34
N ILE A 75 -7.21 22.57 0.15
CA ILE A 75 -7.49 21.60 1.20
C ILE A 75 -6.15 20.95 1.51
N LYS A 76 -5.42 21.54 2.46
CA LYS A 76 -4.28 20.85 3.07
C LYS A 76 -4.82 19.51 3.54
N LYS A 77 -4.13 18.41 3.19
CA LYS A 77 -4.29 17.12 3.88
C LYS A 77 -4.45 17.49 5.35
N GLN A 78 -5.63 17.27 5.93
CA GLN A 78 -5.70 17.25 7.38
C GLN A 78 -4.71 16.16 7.71
N LEU A 79 -3.50 16.56 8.11
CA LEU A 79 -2.59 15.67 8.79
C LEU A 79 -3.49 15.05 9.84
N ALA A 80 -3.67 13.73 9.77
CA ALA A 80 -4.33 13.00 10.82
C ALA A 80 -3.77 13.57 12.14
N PRO A 81 -4.63 13.83 13.15
CA PRO A 81 -4.17 14.38 14.42
C PRO A 81 -2.89 13.67 14.81
N LYS A 82 -1.82 14.42 15.10
CA LYS A 82 -0.48 13.90 15.35
C LYS A 82 -0.64 12.81 16.41
N VAL A 83 -0.61 11.54 15.98
CA VAL A 83 -0.77 10.42 16.90
C VAL A 83 0.54 10.39 17.66
N ASP A 84 0.49 10.69 18.95
CA ASP A 84 1.62 10.46 19.83
C ASP A 84 1.76 8.95 19.98
N PHE A 85 2.53 8.37 19.06
CA PHE A 85 2.84 6.95 19.08
C PHE A 85 3.57 6.58 20.37
N LYS A 86 3.30 5.38 20.86
CA LYS A 86 3.81 4.86 22.12
C LYS A 86 5.06 4.02 21.89
N THR A 87 5.73 3.69 22.99
CA THR A 87 6.79 2.67 23.04
C THR A 87 6.28 1.52 23.91
N SER A 88 6.45 0.27 23.48
CA SER A 88 6.06 -0.89 24.31
C SER A 88 7.02 -1.07 25.49
N LYS A 89 6.64 -1.88 26.48
CA LYS A 89 7.54 -2.32 27.58
C LYS A 89 8.78 -3.06 27.08
N HIS A 90 8.74 -3.57 25.84
CA HIS A 90 9.86 -4.23 25.16
C HIS A 90 10.69 -3.26 24.31
N GLY A 91 10.44 -1.95 24.37
CA GLY A 91 11.17 -0.94 23.58
C GLY A 91 10.72 -0.83 22.12
N ILE A 92 9.63 -1.49 21.72
CA ILE A 92 9.16 -1.46 20.34
C ILE A 92 8.55 -0.09 20.02
N LYS A 93 8.94 0.48 18.89
CA LYS A 93 8.43 1.75 18.34
C LYS A 93 7.93 1.65 16.90
N PHE A 94 8.19 0.53 16.21
CA PHE A 94 7.72 0.30 14.84
C PHE A 94 7.35 -1.18 14.65
N VAL A 95 6.27 -1.45 13.92
CA VAL A 95 5.83 -2.83 13.66
C VAL A 95 5.72 -3.10 12.17
N TYR A 96 6.45 -4.11 11.69
CA TYR A 96 6.29 -4.64 10.34
C TYR A 96 5.45 -5.92 10.35
N PHE A 97 4.49 -6.00 9.45
CA PHE A 97 3.74 -7.21 9.16
C PHE A 97 4.10 -7.73 7.76
N ASP A 98 4.36 -9.03 7.67
CA ASP A 98 4.25 -9.71 6.39
C ASP A 98 2.79 -9.77 5.92
N VAL A 99 2.58 -10.06 4.64
CA VAL A 99 1.26 -10.09 4.01
C VAL A 99 0.84 -11.52 3.70
N ASN A 100 1.52 -12.20 2.77
CA ASN A 100 1.21 -13.58 2.43
C ASN A 100 1.63 -14.50 3.57
N GLY A 101 0.71 -15.32 4.07
CA GLY A 101 0.95 -16.21 5.22
C GLY A 101 0.68 -15.56 6.58
N VAL A 102 0.47 -14.22 6.63
CA VAL A 102 0.26 -13.48 7.89
C VAL A 102 -1.01 -12.65 7.91
N LEU A 103 -1.19 -11.72 6.97
CA LEU A 103 -2.44 -10.95 6.86
C LEU A 103 -3.46 -11.63 5.95
N VAL A 104 -2.97 -12.38 4.96
CA VAL A 104 -3.77 -13.17 4.03
C VAL A 104 -3.19 -14.56 3.83
N ARG A 105 -4.02 -15.53 3.44
CA ARG A 105 -3.61 -16.91 3.18
C ARG A 105 -4.30 -17.51 1.96
N PHE A 106 -3.88 -18.72 1.61
CA PHE A 106 -4.47 -19.57 0.57
C PHE A 106 -4.40 -19.04 -0.86
N PHE A 107 -3.49 -18.13 -1.18
CA PHE A 107 -3.28 -17.70 -2.56
C PHE A 107 -2.99 -18.88 -3.50
N GLN A 108 -2.40 -19.99 -3.01
CA GLN A 108 -2.13 -21.19 -3.79
C GLN A 108 -3.40 -21.86 -4.34
N ARG A 109 -4.59 -21.58 -3.76
CA ARG A 109 -5.87 -22.04 -4.33
C ARG A 109 -6.11 -21.48 -5.74
N ALA A 110 -5.44 -20.39 -6.12
CA ALA A 110 -5.39 -19.91 -7.49
C ALA A 110 -4.93 -21.00 -8.48
N PHE A 111 -4.00 -21.89 -8.10
CA PHE A 111 -3.55 -22.97 -8.98
C PHE A 111 -4.69 -23.93 -9.33
N THR A 112 -5.48 -24.32 -8.32
CA THR A 112 -6.64 -25.20 -8.53
C THR A 112 -7.75 -24.50 -9.29
N HIS A 113 -7.99 -23.21 -9.01
CA HIS A 113 -9.00 -22.41 -9.71
C HIS A 113 -8.65 -22.26 -11.20
N ILE A 114 -7.39 -21.93 -11.52
CA ILE A 114 -6.91 -21.85 -12.91
C ILE A 114 -7.04 -23.21 -13.59
N ALA A 115 -6.68 -24.31 -12.92
CA ALA A 115 -6.84 -25.65 -13.48
C ALA A 115 -8.31 -25.99 -13.78
N ALA A 116 -9.24 -25.61 -12.90
CA ALA A 116 -10.66 -25.81 -13.10
C ALA A 116 -11.21 -25.00 -14.29
N ASP A 117 -10.78 -23.74 -14.45
CA ASP A 117 -11.25 -22.86 -15.51
C ASP A 117 -10.66 -23.21 -16.88
N THR A 118 -9.45 -23.76 -16.92
CA THR A 118 -8.68 -23.96 -18.16
C THR A 118 -8.57 -25.42 -18.59
N GLY A 119 -8.81 -26.37 -17.68
CA GLY A 119 -8.55 -27.79 -17.88
C GLY A 119 -7.06 -28.18 -17.83
N ALA A 120 -6.18 -27.25 -17.48
CA ALA A 120 -4.75 -27.49 -17.41
C ALA A 120 -4.33 -28.27 -16.15
N SER A 121 -3.13 -28.85 -16.19
CA SER A 121 -2.53 -29.53 -15.03
C SER A 121 -2.15 -28.52 -13.95
N ILE A 122 -2.55 -28.79 -12.70
CA ILE A 122 -2.12 -28.04 -11.51
C ILE A 122 -0.59 -28.02 -11.42
N GLN A 123 0.07 -29.15 -11.70
CA GLN A 123 1.53 -29.24 -11.66
C GLN A 123 2.20 -28.30 -12.68
N THR A 124 1.61 -28.14 -13.87
CA THR A 124 2.11 -27.20 -14.88
C THR A 124 1.97 -25.75 -14.42
N ILE A 125 0.85 -25.39 -13.80
CA ILE A 125 0.60 -24.05 -13.27
C ILE A 125 1.55 -23.74 -12.12
N GLU A 126 1.61 -24.63 -11.14
CA GLU A 126 2.45 -24.49 -9.94
C GLU A 126 3.95 -24.43 -10.29
N SER A 127 4.44 -25.34 -11.13
CA SER A 127 5.85 -25.32 -11.54
C SER A 127 6.21 -24.08 -12.34
N THR A 128 5.26 -23.53 -13.12
CA THR A 128 5.48 -22.27 -13.83
C THR A 128 5.49 -21.10 -12.86
N TYR A 129 4.57 -21.06 -11.89
CA TYR A 129 4.58 -20.05 -10.83
C TYR A 129 5.92 -20.02 -10.10
N TRP A 130 6.35 -21.15 -9.52
CA TRP A 130 7.59 -21.20 -8.74
C TRP A 130 8.86 -20.97 -9.57
N HIS A 131 8.82 -21.18 -10.88
CA HIS A 131 9.94 -20.82 -11.75
C HIS A 131 10.15 -19.31 -11.88
N TYR A 132 9.06 -18.53 -11.81
CA TYR A 132 9.08 -17.07 -12.01
C TYR A 132 8.92 -16.27 -10.71
N ASP A 133 8.39 -16.86 -9.64
CA ASP A 133 7.98 -16.15 -8.43
C ASP A 133 9.05 -15.20 -7.89
N ASP A 134 10.27 -15.69 -7.67
CA ASP A 134 11.38 -14.89 -7.16
C ASP A 134 11.76 -13.73 -8.10
N SER A 135 11.83 -13.97 -9.41
CA SER A 135 12.27 -12.96 -10.38
C SER A 135 11.21 -11.88 -10.60
N VAL A 136 9.93 -12.25 -10.56
CA VAL A 136 8.80 -11.30 -10.61
C VAL A 136 8.71 -10.52 -9.29
N CYS A 137 8.82 -11.20 -8.15
CA CYS A 137 8.84 -10.55 -6.84
C CYS A 137 10.07 -9.66 -6.64
N ARG A 138 11.18 -9.88 -7.37
CA ARG A 138 12.34 -8.97 -7.41
C ARG A 138 12.20 -7.88 -8.48
N GLY A 139 11.11 -7.86 -9.26
CA GLY A 139 10.91 -6.89 -10.34
C GLY A 139 11.88 -7.06 -11.53
N GLU A 140 12.57 -8.19 -11.63
CA GLU A 140 13.46 -8.53 -12.76
C GLU A 140 12.67 -8.99 -13.98
N VAL A 141 11.54 -9.66 -13.74
CA VAL A 141 10.60 -10.09 -14.77
C VAL A 141 9.29 -9.30 -14.61
N PRO A 142 8.82 -8.59 -15.64
CA PRO A 142 7.49 -7.98 -15.63
C PRO A 142 6.39 -9.00 -15.38
N ILE A 143 5.32 -8.60 -14.67
CA ILE A 143 4.19 -9.49 -14.38
C ILE A 143 3.49 -9.95 -15.66
N GLU A 144 3.51 -9.11 -16.70
CA GLU A 144 2.97 -9.41 -18.03
C GLU A 144 3.72 -10.57 -18.70
N ASP A 145 5.03 -10.66 -18.51
CA ASP A 145 5.86 -11.73 -19.07
C ASP A 145 5.58 -13.06 -18.34
N PHE A 146 5.38 -13.01 -17.03
CA PHE A 146 4.91 -14.18 -16.28
C PHE A 146 3.52 -14.63 -16.74
N ASN A 147 2.56 -13.70 -16.86
CA ASN A 147 1.21 -14.01 -17.35
C ASN A 147 1.25 -14.63 -18.75
N LEU A 148 2.08 -14.09 -19.66
CA LEU A 148 2.26 -14.63 -21.00
C LEU A 148 2.87 -16.04 -20.96
N ALA A 149 3.90 -16.25 -20.14
CA ALA A 149 4.55 -17.55 -19.99
C ALA A 149 3.58 -18.60 -19.44
N LEU A 150 2.78 -18.24 -18.43
CA LEU A 150 1.77 -19.11 -17.86
C LEU A 150 0.67 -19.44 -18.88
N ALA A 151 0.09 -18.43 -19.54
CA ALA A 151 -0.94 -18.60 -20.57
C ALA A 151 -0.47 -19.51 -21.72
N THR A 152 0.77 -19.28 -22.21
CA THR A 152 1.39 -20.09 -23.26
C THR A 152 1.52 -21.55 -22.83
N LYS A 153 1.97 -21.79 -21.60
CA LYS A 153 2.26 -23.13 -21.10
C LYS A 153 1.00 -23.96 -20.83
N ILE A 154 -0.11 -23.30 -20.52
CA ILE A 154 -1.41 -23.95 -20.30
C ILE A 154 -2.34 -23.90 -21.52
N GLY A 155 -1.92 -23.25 -22.60
CA GLY A 155 -2.63 -23.27 -23.89
C GLY A 155 -3.84 -22.35 -23.99
N ILE A 156 -3.84 -21.21 -23.29
CA ILE A 156 -4.92 -20.21 -23.35
C ILE A 156 -4.43 -18.86 -23.89
N PRO A 157 -5.32 -17.97 -24.41
CA PRO A 157 -4.89 -16.72 -25.03
C PRO A 157 -4.28 -15.71 -24.05
N SER A 158 -4.79 -15.65 -22.83
CA SER A 158 -4.32 -14.73 -21.78
C SER A 158 -4.76 -15.19 -20.40
N ILE A 159 -4.04 -14.72 -19.38
CA ILE A 159 -4.36 -14.92 -17.96
C ILE A 159 -3.93 -13.70 -17.16
N SER A 160 -4.62 -13.42 -16.06
CA SER A 160 -4.21 -12.43 -15.07
C SER A 160 -4.00 -13.12 -13.73
N TRP A 161 -2.74 -13.35 -13.36
CA TRP A 161 -2.42 -13.94 -12.06
C TRP A 161 -3.03 -13.16 -10.90
N GLY A 162 -2.96 -11.82 -10.95
CA GLY A 162 -3.51 -10.96 -9.90
C GLY A 162 -5.02 -11.16 -9.68
N GLU A 163 -5.79 -11.36 -10.75
CA GLU A 163 -7.23 -11.65 -10.61
C GLU A 163 -7.50 -12.99 -9.92
N TYR A 164 -6.77 -14.05 -10.30
CA TYR A 164 -6.91 -15.34 -9.63
C TYR A 164 -6.40 -15.29 -8.20
N TYR A 165 -5.29 -14.60 -7.93
CA TYR A 165 -4.79 -14.36 -6.58
C TYR A 165 -5.87 -13.71 -5.70
N LEU A 166 -6.43 -12.56 -6.11
CA LEU A 166 -7.42 -11.82 -5.32
C LEU A 166 -8.71 -12.59 -5.06
N LYS A 167 -9.16 -13.42 -6.02
CA LYS A 167 -10.35 -14.27 -5.86
C LYS A 167 -10.17 -15.38 -4.83
N ASN A 168 -8.93 -15.76 -4.53
CA ASN A 168 -8.63 -16.96 -3.76
C ASN A 168 -7.98 -16.67 -2.40
N VAL A 169 -7.43 -15.48 -2.19
CA VAL A 169 -6.90 -15.08 -0.88
C VAL A 169 -8.01 -14.91 0.14
N GLU A 170 -7.74 -15.40 1.35
CA GLU A 170 -8.59 -15.19 2.53
C GLU A 170 -7.84 -14.32 3.54
N GLN A 171 -8.57 -13.39 4.18
CA GLN A 171 -8.02 -12.57 5.26
C GLN A 171 -7.89 -13.38 6.54
N ILE A 172 -6.80 -13.16 7.27
CA ILE A 172 -6.62 -13.70 8.62
C ILE A 172 -7.14 -12.65 9.60
N ALA A 173 -8.33 -12.88 10.15
CA ALA A 173 -9.08 -11.90 10.93
C ALA A 173 -8.31 -11.41 12.17
N GLU A 174 -7.62 -12.32 12.86
CA GLU A 174 -6.85 -12.05 14.07
C GLU A 174 -5.66 -11.12 13.78
N MET A 175 -5.01 -11.32 12.64
CA MET A 175 -3.87 -10.51 12.21
C MET A 175 -4.31 -9.16 11.68
N ARG A 176 -5.44 -9.10 10.97
CA ARG A 176 -6.08 -7.84 10.61
C ARG A 176 -6.41 -7.02 11.86
N GLN A 177 -7.04 -7.62 12.87
CA GLN A 177 -7.33 -6.96 14.14
C GLN A 177 -6.06 -6.49 14.86
N SER A 178 -4.99 -7.29 14.82
CA SER A 178 -3.71 -6.94 15.43
C SER A 178 -3.09 -5.72 14.74
N LEU A 179 -3.11 -5.70 13.40
CA LEU A 179 -2.63 -4.58 12.59
C LEU A 179 -3.44 -3.30 12.83
N GLU A 180 -4.78 -3.40 12.78
CA GLU A 180 -5.68 -2.28 13.04
C GLU A 180 -5.49 -1.71 14.45
N TRP A 181 -5.35 -2.58 15.47
CA TRP A 181 -5.07 -2.15 16.84
C TRP A 181 -3.67 -1.52 16.96
N ALA A 182 -2.63 -2.15 16.42
CA ALA A 182 -1.26 -1.65 16.48
C ALA A 182 -1.15 -0.26 15.83
N SER A 183 -1.85 -0.04 14.71
CA SER A 183 -1.86 1.25 13.99
C SER A 183 -2.40 2.42 14.81
N GLN A 184 -3.16 2.17 15.89
CA GLN A 184 -3.66 3.20 16.79
C GLN A 184 -2.57 3.74 17.73
N TYR A 185 -1.51 2.97 17.96
CA TYR A 185 -0.50 3.25 18.98
C TYR A 185 0.94 3.24 18.45
N TYR A 186 1.17 2.64 17.29
CA TYR A 186 2.48 2.49 16.67
C TYR A 186 2.41 2.86 15.19
N PRO A 187 3.49 3.43 14.62
CA PRO A 187 3.70 3.37 13.18
C PRO A 187 3.77 1.91 12.75
N VAL A 188 2.96 1.56 11.76
CA VAL A 188 2.91 0.22 11.17
C VAL A 188 3.36 0.27 9.72
N GLY A 189 4.04 -0.79 9.29
CA GLY A 189 4.41 -0.98 7.90
C GLY A 189 4.17 -2.40 7.41
N LEU A 190 4.16 -2.55 6.09
CA LEU A 190 4.14 -3.86 5.43
C LEU A 190 5.55 -4.18 4.92
N LEU A 191 5.95 -5.45 5.01
CA LEU A 191 7.21 -5.96 4.44
C LEU A 191 6.96 -7.31 3.79
N SER A 192 6.75 -7.32 2.47
CA SER A 192 6.26 -8.49 1.75
C SER A 192 7.11 -8.84 0.53
N ASN A 193 7.37 -10.13 0.35
CA ASN A 193 7.64 -10.67 -0.98
C ASN A 193 6.31 -10.71 -1.72
N THR A 194 6.19 -9.97 -2.81
CA THR A 194 4.94 -9.84 -3.55
C THR A 194 5.20 -9.52 -5.00
N MET A 195 4.31 -9.99 -5.87
CA MET A 195 4.32 -9.59 -7.27
C MET A 195 3.81 -8.14 -7.43
N PRO A 196 4.25 -7.42 -8.48
CA PRO A 196 3.88 -6.03 -8.71
C PRO A 196 2.36 -5.79 -8.69
N GLY A 197 1.93 -4.75 -7.96
CA GLY A 197 0.55 -4.25 -7.96
C GLY A 197 -0.41 -4.99 -7.02
N LEU A 198 -0.02 -6.15 -6.45
CA LEU A 198 -0.92 -6.93 -5.59
C LEU A 198 -1.27 -6.20 -4.29
N ILE A 199 -0.33 -5.47 -3.68
CA ILE A 199 -0.60 -4.71 -2.46
C ILE A 199 -1.63 -3.62 -2.72
N GLU A 200 -1.46 -2.84 -3.80
CA GLU A 200 -2.43 -1.82 -4.22
C GLU A 200 -3.80 -2.44 -4.45
N GLN A 201 -3.86 -3.54 -5.21
CA GLN A 201 -5.11 -4.23 -5.47
C GLN A 201 -5.79 -4.74 -4.20
N MET A 202 -5.03 -5.27 -3.23
CA MET A 202 -5.59 -5.71 -1.96
C MET A 202 -6.14 -4.56 -1.13
N LEU A 203 -5.49 -3.39 -1.12
CA LEU A 203 -5.99 -2.17 -0.46
C LEU A 203 -7.26 -1.64 -1.15
N GLU A 204 -7.27 -1.61 -2.48
CA GLU A 204 -8.41 -1.19 -3.28
C GLU A 204 -9.63 -2.10 -3.06
N ASN A 205 -9.42 -3.41 -2.98
CA ASN A 205 -10.48 -4.41 -2.78
C ASN A 205 -10.81 -4.68 -1.30
N ASN A 206 -10.25 -3.91 -0.35
CA ASN A 206 -10.44 -4.06 1.11
C ASN A 206 -10.02 -5.44 1.67
N VAL A 207 -9.18 -6.17 0.95
CA VAL A 207 -8.51 -7.38 1.44
C VAL A 207 -7.54 -7.00 2.56
N LEU A 208 -6.73 -5.97 2.34
CA LEU A 208 -5.95 -5.32 3.38
C LEU A 208 -6.71 -4.11 3.94
N PRO A 209 -6.59 -3.80 5.25
CA PRO A 209 -7.22 -2.61 5.82
C PRO A 209 -6.55 -1.34 5.25
N ARG A 210 -7.36 -0.33 4.93
CA ARG A 210 -6.89 0.98 4.48
C ARG A 210 -6.47 1.82 5.68
N LEU A 211 -5.21 1.71 6.06
CA LEU A 211 -4.58 2.43 7.17
C LEU A 211 -3.58 3.45 6.65
N ASP A 212 -3.19 4.41 7.50
CA ASP A 212 -2.06 5.31 7.22
C ASP A 212 -0.75 4.56 7.53
N TYR A 213 -0.39 3.62 6.65
CA TYR A 213 0.86 2.87 6.77
C TYR A 213 2.03 3.85 6.71
N ALA A 214 2.91 3.80 7.72
CA ALA A 214 4.10 4.63 7.75
C ALA A 214 5.04 4.30 6.57
N THR A 215 5.07 3.02 6.17
CA THR A 215 5.76 2.57 4.95
C THR A 215 5.24 1.22 4.46
N ILE A 216 5.35 0.97 3.16
CA ILE A 216 5.05 -0.31 2.51
C ILE A 216 6.31 -0.72 1.74
N ILE A 217 6.94 -1.79 2.19
CA ILE A 217 8.14 -2.36 1.59
C ILE A 217 7.72 -3.54 0.72
N ASP A 218 7.51 -3.22 -0.55
CA ASP A 218 7.15 -4.14 -1.62
C ASP A 218 8.43 -4.62 -2.32
N SER A 219 8.70 -5.93 -2.28
CA SER A 219 9.92 -6.51 -2.85
C SER A 219 10.11 -6.17 -4.33
N SER A 220 9.03 -6.08 -5.11
CA SER A 220 9.12 -5.85 -6.55
C SER A 220 9.51 -4.41 -6.87
N LYS A 221 9.24 -3.48 -5.95
CA LYS A 221 9.65 -2.08 -6.05
C LYS A 221 11.05 -1.84 -5.51
N VAL A 222 11.45 -2.59 -4.49
CA VAL A 222 12.80 -2.53 -3.90
C VAL A 222 13.85 -3.21 -4.78
N GLY A 223 13.42 -4.21 -5.55
CA GLY A 223 14.31 -5.08 -6.31
C GLY A 223 15.15 -5.98 -5.40
N SER A 224 14.51 -6.55 -4.38
CA SER A 224 15.10 -7.51 -3.43
C SER A 224 13.98 -8.20 -2.67
N ILE A 225 14.09 -9.52 -2.47
CA ILE A 225 13.11 -10.33 -1.74
C ILE A 225 13.69 -10.75 -0.37
N LYS A 226 12.85 -10.96 0.63
CA LYS A 226 13.24 -11.68 1.85
C LYS A 226 13.68 -13.10 1.48
N PRO A 227 14.76 -13.65 2.07
CA PRO A 227 15.54 -13.14 3.20
C PRO A 227 16.81 -12.34 2.81
N GLU A 228 16.87 -11.75 1.62
CA GLU A 228 18.04 -10.97 1.18
C GLU A 228 18.24 -9.70 2.05
N GLN A 229 19.49 -9.37 2.38
CA GLN A 229 19.81 -8.27 3.31
C GLN A 229 19.26 -6.89 2.85
N LYS A 230 19.26 -6.62 1.54
CA LYS A 230 18.89 -5.31 0.98
C LYS A 230 17.43 -4.90 1.27
N ILE A 231 16.49 -5.86 1.33
CA ILE A 231 15.08 -5.53 1.64
C ILE A 231 14.94 -5.07 3.10
N PHE A 232 15.61 -5.74 4.04
CA PHE A 232 15.60 -5.38 5.46
C PHE A 232 16.31 -4.04 5.72
N GLU A 233 17.42 -3.77 5.05
CA GLU A 233 18.08 -2.45 5.14
C GLU A 233 17.19 -1.32 4.61
N THR A 234 16.41 -1.60 3.57
CA THR A 234 15.46 -0.64 3.00
C THR A 234 14.32 -0.36 3.97
N ALA A 235 13.79 -1.42 4.59
CA ALA A 235 12.79 -1.32 5.64
C ALA A 235 13.31 -0.56 6.87
N LEU A 236 14.52 -0.88 7.37
CA LEU A 236 15.14 -0.16 8.49
C LEU A 236 15.23 1.35 8.21
N ARG A 237 15.77 1.74 7.05
CA ARG A 237 15.85 3.17 6.66
C ARG A 237 14.48 3.84 6.59
N ALA A 238 13.46 3.14 6.09
CA ALA A 238 12.11 3.68 5.97
C ALA A 238 11.41 3.83 7.34
N SER A 239 11.73 2.97 8.30
CA SER A 239 11.14 2.98 9.65
C SER A 239 11.61 4.14 10.52
N GLN A 240 12.82 4.68 10.26
CA GLN A 240 13.44 5.78 11.02
C GLN A 240 13.57 5.51 12.54
N VAL A 241 13.70 4.24 12.92
CA VAL A 241 13.96 3.79 14.30
C VAL A 241 15.22 2.93 14.34
N GLU A 242 15.69 2.61 15.55
CA GLU A 242 16.81 1.69 15.72
C GLU A 242 16.37 0.23 15.48
N PRO A 243 17.28 -0.67 15.05
CA PRO A 243 16.93 -2.06 14.74
C PRO A 243 16.17 -2.78 15.88
N HIS A 244 16.62 -2.59 17.12
CA HIS A 244 16.03 -3.22 18.31
C HIS A 244 14.68 -2.61 18.72
N GLU A 245 14.21 -1.56 18.04
CA GLU A 245 12.90 -0.94 18.26
C GLU A 245 11.86 -1.45 17.25
N ILE A 246 12.27 -2.31 16.31
CA ILE A 246 11.39 -2.93 15.32
C ILE A 246 10.91 -4.28 15.83
N LEU A 247 9.61 -4.53 15.72
CA LEU A 247 9.02 -5.86 15.75
C LEU A 247 8.60 -6.28 14.34
N PHE A 248 9.13 -7.40 13.86
CA PHE A 248 8.75 -7.98 12.58
C PHE A 248 7.99 -9.29 12.76
N ILE A 249 6.81 -9.36 12.14
CA ILE A 249 5.90 -10.51 12.22
C ILE A 249 5.83 -11.17 10.85
N ASP A 250 6.25 -12.44 10.76
CA ASP A 250 6.38 -13.21 9.52
C ASP A 250 6.17 -14.71 9.84
N ASP A 251 5.68 -15.50 8.88
CA ASP A 251 5.46 -16.95 9.04
C ASP A 251 6.70 -17.77 8.61
N SER A 252 7.62 -17.17 7.84
CA SER A 252 8.81 -17.79 7.29
C SER A 252 10.02 -17.66 8.21
N ARG A 253 10.47 -18.79 8.75
CA ARG A 253 11.67 -18.88 9.59
C ARG A 253 12.93 -18.25 8.96
N PRO A 254 13.26 -18.48 7.66
CA PRO A 254 14.38 -17.80 7.01
C PRO A 254 14.30 -16.26 7.08
N ASN A 255 13.11 -15.68 6.92
CA ASN A 255 12.90 -14.24 6.98
C ASN A 255 13.15 -13.71 8.40
N LEU A 256 12.58 -14.38 9.40
CA LEU A 256 12.77 -14.02 10.81
C LEU A 256 14.23 -14.11 11.21
N MET A 257 14.95 -15.16 10.80
CA MET A 257 16.38 -15.31 11.09
C MET A 257 17.23 -14.22 10.44
N ALA A 258 16.84 -13.71 9.27
CA ALA A 258 17.54 -12.62 8.61
C ALA A 258 17.32 -11.28 9.35
N ALA A 259 16.09 -11.00 9.78
CA ALA A 259 15.77 -9.82 10.59
C ALA A 259 16.45 -9.86 11.97
N GLU A 260 16.44 -11.00 12.66
CA GLU A 260 17.08 -11.18 13.96
C GLU A 260 18.60 -10.94 13.89
N LYS A 261 19.27 -11.40 12.82
CA LYS A 261 20.71 -11.12 12.58
C LYS A 261 21.02 -9.64 12.43
N LEU A 262 20.04 -8.82 12.05
CA LEU A 262 20.16 -7.37 11.95
C LEU A 262 19.75 -6.66 13.26
N GLY A 263 19.47 -7.41 14.32
CA GLY A 263 19.14 -6.89 15.65
C GLY A 263 17.67 -6.53 15.83
N TRP A 264 16.77 -7.02 14.95
CA TRP A 264 15.34 -6.77 15.08
C TRP A 264 14.69 -7.74 16.07
N ASN A 265 13.62 -7.30 16.71
CA ASN A 265 12.73 -8.24 17.40
C ASN A 265 11.85 -8.92 16.36
N VAL A 266 11.63 -10.22 16.55
CA VAL A 266 10.91 -11.06 15.61
C VAL A 266 9.84 -11.87 16.32
N LEU A 267 8.70 -12.03 15.66
CA LEU A 267 7.61 -12.88 16.14
C LEU A 267 7.18 -13.79 15.00
N TRP A 268 7.31 -15.10 15.23
CA TRP A 268 6.80 -16.11 14.32
C TRP A 268 5.27 -16.19 14.40
N PHE A 269 4.63 -16.04 13.24
CA PHE A 269 3.21 -16.23 13.08
C PHE A 269 2.90 -17.68 12.68
N ASP A 270 1.97 -18.31 13.39
CA ASP A 270 1.49 -19.67 13.11
C ASP A 270 0.04 -19.60 12.59
N ASP A 271 -0.17 -19.72 11.27
CA ASP A 271 -1.50 -19.68 10.66
C ASP A 271 -2.44 -20.79 11.15
N TYR A 272 -1.92 -21.88 11.74
CA TYR A 272 -2.76 -22.91 12.35
C TYR A 272 -3.35 -22.47 13.69
N ARG A 273 -2.75 -21.47 14.34
CA ARG A 273 -3.12 -20.97 15.67
C ARG A 273 -3.05 -19.43 15.73
N PRO A 274 -3.85 -18.73 14.90
CA PRO A 274 -3.77 -17.28 14.77
C PRO A 274 -4.08 -16.54 16.08
N GLU A 275 -4.93 -17.11 16.94
CA GLU A 275 -5.25 -16.54 18.26
C GLU A 275 -4.04 -16.53 19.21
N GLU A 276 -3.20 -17.58 19.19
CA GLU A 276 -1.98 -17.64 20.01
C GLU A 276 -0.97 -16.58 19.54
N SER A 277 -0.80 -16.43 18.22
CA SER A 277 0.06 -15.39 17.66
C SER A 277 -0.48 -13.98 17.96
N GLN A 278 -1.78 -13.75 17.85
CA GLN A 278 -2.40 -12.47 18.23
C GLN A 278 -2.12 -12.12 19.70
N ALA A 279 -2.27 -13.08 20.61
CA ALA A 279 -2.01 -12.86 22.03
C ALA A 279 -0.55 -12.45 22.28
N ARG A 280 0.40 -13.13 21.61
CA ARG A 280 1.84 -12.80 21.70
C ARG A 280 2.16 -11.43 21.11
N ILE A 281 1.51 -11.03 20.01
CA ILE A 281 1.68 -9.69 19.44
C ILE A 281 1.21 -8.63 20.44
N LYS A 282 0.05 -8.83 21.07
CA LYS A 282 -0.45 -7.92 22.12
C LYS A 282 0.51 -7.84 23.30
N GLU A 283 1.12 -8.94 23.72
CA GLU A 283 2.12 -8.96 24.79
C GLU A 283 3.37 -8.13 24.43
N TRP A 284 3.90 -8.29 23.22
CA TRP A 284 5.07 -7.54 22.73
C TRP A 284 4.80 -6.03 22.59
N LEU A 285 3.56 -5.68 22.28
CA LEU A 285 3.10 -4.31 22.06
C LEU A 285 2.38 -3.71 23.28
N ASP A 286 2.42 -4.40 24.42
CA ASP A 286 1.87 -3.91 25.67
C ASP A 286 2.71 -2.74 26.21
N PHE A 287 2.06 -1.75 26.82
CA PHE A 287 2.71 -0.54 27.33
C PHE A 287 3.28 -0.72 28.75
N GLY A 288 2.95 -1.84 29.42
CA GLY A 288 3.24 -2.05 30.84
C GLY A 288 2.25 -1.32 31.76
N GLU A 289 2.25 -1.65 33.06
CA GLU A 289 1.54 -0.84 34.06
C GLU A 289 2.24 0.52 34.22
N PRO A 290 1.51 1.63 34.42
CA PRO A 290 2.14 2.89 34.78
C PRO A 290 2.93 2.68 36.08
N GLU A 291 4.22 3.02 36.08
CA GLU A 291 5.00 3.04 37.32
C GLU A 291 4.25 3.90 38.34
N ASN A 292 3.70 3.26 39.37
CA ASN A 292 3.17 3.95 40.53
C ASN A 292 4.36 4.65 41.20
N ILE A 293 4.54 5.94 40.89
CA ILE A 293 5.46 6.81 41.59
C ILE A 293 4.89 6.96 43.01
N ASN A 294 5.37 6.13 43.94
CA ASN A 294 5.20 6.30 45.38
C ASN A 294 6.18 7.35 45.91
#